data_AF-A0A523RJR2-F1
#
_entry.id   AF-A0A523RJR2-F1
#
_cell.length_a   1.000
_cell.length_b   1.000
_cell.length_c   1.000
_cell.angle_alpha   90.00
_cell.angle_beta   90.00
_cell.angle_gamma   90.00
#
_symmetry.space_group_name_H-M   'P 1'
#
loop_
_entity.id
_entity.type
_entity.pdbx_description
1 polymer ?
#
loop_
_entity_poly.entity_id
_entity_poly.type
_entity_poly.pdbx_seq_one_letter_code
_entity_poly.pdbx_strand_id
1 'polypeptide(L)'
;MVGMKAVMCQMFLFFLCLGIYQQTNALSSYSKNDPYPVFTSLDPHLFLQRNEILKLIGERPESTEANRFGFSLSPFFQKADYGKVPRNLGCATYDCATTGCSETGGNQCTSVCTELGDLEGRWSLIPLLFGKLPEGVSSFVPTLEVARQQLFPNDPPGTINYPQYIDPNKECGFISFPGTYKKRGLRGEVDIRLIDGFGIKLQSGFADMCLTVSPKLYCDCTDTNCNCLEGLDPDKVKKYLVCKYREIARELCLDTDPFHECYIEDIWASLYWRKAYELTEHPDCPHRVLAIPFFVVGGAFAVGKRKDPCKPFSLPFGNNGHHAVGITAGLDFNFVESIEIGAEFGLTHFFSRDVNCLRVPNSIYQSGIYPFWTNATVSPGHNCHFGAKLATYHFLGCLSVYFQYIYLSHQDDEIKLKKCDSAFTPGALKRFSSWNVQLANAGFNYDISSNLSLGILWQIPITQCNTYKSTTVLVSLCALF
;
A
#
# COMPACT_ATOMS: atom_id res chain seq x y z
N MET A 1 -33.45 42.82 -7.17
CA MET A 1 -32.76 41.83 -8.04
C MET A 1 -31.23 41.88 -7.88
N VAL A 2 -30.68 42.02 -6.65
CA VAL A 2 -29.24 42.30 -6.44
C VAL A 2 -28.47 41.13 -5.80
N GLY A 3 -29.09 40.35 -4.90
CA GLY A 3 -28.37 39.31 -4.14
C GLY A 3 -27.80 38.12 -4.94
N MET A 4 -28.32 37.85 -6.15
CA MET A 4 -27.96 36.63 -6.89
C MET A 4 -26.55 36.64 -7.50
N LYS A 5 -25.96 37.82 -7.76
CA LYS A 5 -24.61 37.94 -8.36
C LYS A 5 -23.49 37.69 -7.35
N ALA A 6 -23.71 37.98 -6.06
CA ALA A 6 -22.71 37.75 -5.01
C ALA A 6 -22.48 36.25 -4.79
N VAL A 7 -23.56 35.46 -4.71
CA VAL A 7 -23.49 34.00 -4.47
C VAL A 7 -22.79 33.27 -5.61
N MET A 8 -23.07 33.62 -6.87
CA MET A 8 -22.32 33.05 -8.00
C MET A 8 -20.82 33.38 -7.94
N CYS A 9 -20.46 34.62 -7.59
CA CYS A 9 -19.04 35.02 -7.48
C CYS A 9 -18.32 34.26 -6.36
N GLN A 10 -18.96 34.09 -5.19
CA GLN A 10 -18.40 33.32 -4.07
C GLN A 10 -18.33 31.81 -4.38
N MET A 11 -19.30 31.22 -5.10
CA MET A 11 -19.18 29.84 -5.56
C MET A 11 -18.05 29.66 -6.59
N PHE A 12 -17.87 30.62 -7.50
CA PHE A 12 -16.80 30.58 -8.51
C PHE A 12 -15.42 30.61 -7.83
N LEU A 13 -15.23 31.50 -6.84
CA LEU A 13 -14.04 31.55 -5.99
C LEU A 13 -13.86 30.29 -5.13
N PHE A 14 -14.93 29.69 -4.60
CA PHE A 14 -14.83 28.47 -3.78
C PHE A 14 -14.40 27.24 -4.59
N PHE A 15 -14.86 27.11 -5.84
CA PHE A 15 -14.35 26.06 -6.75
C PHE A 15 -12.93 26.33 -7.25
N LEU A 16 -12.53 27.60 -7.42
CA LEU A 16 -11.14 28.01 -7.69
C LEU A 16 -10.16 27.65 -6.56
N CYS A 17 -10.63 27.36 -5.35
CA CYS A 17 -9.79 27.00 -4.20
C CYS A 17 -9.60 25.49 -3.96
N LEU A 18 -10.19 24.61 -4.79
CA LEU A 18 -10.08 23.15 -4.65
C LEU A 18 -9.75 22.42 -5.97
N GLY A 19 -9.82 23.10 -7.12
CA GLY A 19 -9.58 22.56 -8.46
C GLY A 19 -8.13 22.45 -8.87
N ILE A 20 -7.28 21.89 -8.03
CA ILE A 20 -5.86 21.66 -8.30
C ILE A 20 -5.85 20.29 -9.08
N TYR A 21 -5.57 20.28 -10.41
CA TYR A 21 -5.23 19.15 -11.33
C TYR A 21 -3.73 19.00 -11.85
N GLN A 22 -3.01 17.79 -11.92
CA GLN A 22 -1.52 17.63 -11.57
C GLN A 22 -0.56 16.34 -11.41
N GLN A 23 -0.78 15.00 -11.62
CA GLN A 23 0.31 13.93 -11.85
C GLN A 23 -0.02 12.39 -11.83
N THR A 24 -1.07 11.94 -12.51
CA THR A 24 -1.69 10.65 -12.18
C THR A 24 -0.96 9.36 -12.63
N ASN A 25 -0.60 8.51 -11.67
CA ASN A 25 -1.19 7.17 -11.69
C ASN A 25 -2.64 7.32 -11.21
N ALA A 26 -3.63 7.10 -12.07
CA ALA A 26 -5.06 7.31 -11.71
C ALA A 26 -5.58 6.36 -10.61
N LEU A 27 -4.75 5.39 -10.25
CA LEU A 27 -5.00 4.27 -9.36
C LEU A 27 -3.79 4.14 -8.43
N SER A 28 -4.06 3.82 -7.17
CA SER A 28 -3.06 3.31 -6.23
C SER A 28 -3.40 1.86 -5.90
N SER A 29 -2.44 1.07 -5.43
CA SER A 29 -2.70 -0.33 -5.11
C SER A 29 -3.26 -0.50 -3.71
N TYR A 30 -4.08 -1.53 -3.52
CA TYR A 30 -4.45 -2.08 -2.21
C TYR A 30 -3.29 -2.90 -1.58
N SER A 31 -2.21 -3.18 -2.33
CA SER A 31 -1.05 -3.93 -1.85
C SER A 31 -0.19 -3.17 -0.83
N LYS A 32 -0.10 -3.70 0.41
CA LYS A 32 0.89 -3.29 1.44
C LYS A 32 2.36 -3.53 1.03
N ASN A 33 2.64 -4.29 -0.04
CA ASN A 33 4.01 -4.57 -0.51
C ASN A 33 4.40 -3.80 -1.78
N ASP A 34 3.45 -3.13 -2.45
CA ASP A 34 3.70 -2.20 -3.57
C ASP A 34 2.52 -1.21 -3.74
N PRO A 35 2.40 -0.19 -2.86
CA PRO A 35 1.20 0.64 -2.76
C PRO A 35 1.07 1.71 -3.86
N TYR A 36 2.18 2.15 -4.48
CA TYR A 36 2.18 3.10 -5.60
C TYR A 36 3.08 2.60 -6.75
N PRO A 37 2.60 1.60 -7.54
CA PRO A 37 3.36 0.99 -8.61
C PRO A 37 3.83 2.00 -9.67
N VAL A 38 5.13 2.03 -9.91
CA VAL A 38 5.76 2.79 -11.00
C VAL A 38 6.00 1.88 -12.21
N PHE A 39 5.63 2.33 -13.40
CA PHE A 39 5.72 1.57 -14.67
C PHE A 39 6.76 2.15 -15.65
N THR A 40 7.19 3.39 -15.47
CA THR A 40 8.18 4.09 -16.28
C THR A 40 9.03 5.02 -15.42
N SER A 41 10.19 5.42 -15.92
CA SER A 41 11.08 6.42 -15.33
C SER A 41 10.93 7.80 -15.94
N LEU A 42 10.19 7.94 -17.04
CA LEU A 42 9.81 9.26 -17.56
C LEU A 42 9.07 10.03 -16.46
N ASP A 43 9.30 11.35 -16.39
CA ASP A 43 8.30 12.20 -15.76
C ASP A 43 6.95 11.96 -16.49
N PRO A 44 5.84 11.69 -15.77
CA PRO A 44 4.54 11.41 -16.39
C PRO A 44 3.94 12.50 -17.28
N HIS A 45 4.54 13.70 -17.40
CA HIS A 45 4.04 14.82 -18.22
C HIS A 45 4.89 15.20 -19.41
N LEU A 46 6.20 15.02 -19.30
CA LEU A 46 7.21 15.24 -20.33
C LEU A 46 6.76 14.88 -21.75
N PHE A 47 6.12 13.71 -21.93
CA PHE A 47 5.91 13.11 -23.25
C PHE A 47 5.04 13.96 -24.19
N LEU A 48 3.83 14.37 -23.79
CA LEU A 48 3.01 15.24 -24.67
C LEU A 48 3.42 16.71 -24.60
N GLN A 49 3.96 17.14 -23.44
CA GLN A 49 4.45 18.51 -23.29
C GLN A 49 5.49 18.86 -24.34
N ARG A 50 6.53 18.03 -24.55
CA ARG A 50 7.66 18.36 -25.44
C ARG A 50 7.23 18.94 -26.79
N ASN A 51 6.30 18.29 -27.48
CA ASN A 51 5.86 18.72 -28.81
C ASN A 51 4.91 19.93 -28.79
N GLU A 52 4.15 20.13 -27.70
CA GLU A 52 3.29 21.29 -27.52
C GLU A 52 4.08 22.53 -27.10
N ILE A 53 4.95 22.39 -26.09
CA ILE A 53 5.86 23.44 -25.63
C ILE A 53 6.75 23.89 -26.80
N LEU A 54 7.41 22.98 -27.53
CA LEU A 54 8.24 23.35 -28.69
C LEU A 54 7.46 24.09 -29.80
N LYS A 55 6.14 23.89 -29.92
CA LYS A 55 5.29 24.66 -30.86
C LYS A 55 4.89 26.02 -30.28
N LEU A 56 4.44 26.06 -29.02
CA LEU A 56 4.08 27.30 -28.31
C LEU A 56 5.26 28.29 -28.26
N ILE A 57 6.47 27.79 -28.00
CA ILE A 57 7.68 28.64 -27.87
C ILE A 57 8.32 29.04 -29.21
N GLY A 58 7.79 28.54 -30.34
CA GLY A 58 8.26 28.83 -31.70
C GLY A 58 9.42 27.98 -32.23
N GLU A 59 9.89 26.98 -31.48
CA GLU A 59 11.07 26.17 -31.83
C GLU A 59 10.80 25.00 -32.80
N ARG A 60 9.52 24.70 -33.11
CA ARG A 60 9.14 23.75 -34.16
C ARG A 60 8.10 24.31 -35.13
N PRO A 61 8.20 24.00 -36.44
CA PRO A 61 7.16 24.34 -37.39
C PRO A 61 5.87 23.56 -37.10
N GLU A 62 4.73 24.24 -37.29
CA GLU A 62 3.38 23.72 -37.03
C GLU A 62 3.12 22.36 -37.70
N SER A 63 3.70 22.15 -38.89
CA SER A 63 3.54 20.98 -39.75
C SER A 63 4.19 19.69 -39.24
N THR A 64 4.93 19.71 -38.13
CA THR A 64 5.41 18.46 -37.50
C THR A 64 4.23 17.66 -36.94
N GLU A 65 4.05 16.43 -37.42
CA GLU A 65 3.07 15.51 -36.84
C GLU A 65 3.35 15.29 -35.35
N ALA A 66 2.30 15.29 -34.54
CA ALA A 66 2.46 15.03 -33.11
C ALA A 66 2.56 13.52 -32.87
N ASN A 67 3.61 13.07 -32.19
CA ASN A 67 3.72 11.70 -31.68
C ASN A 67 2.41 11.32 -30.98
N ARG A 68 1.82 10.18 -31.38
CA ARG A 68 0.54 9.69 -30.86
C ARG A 68 0.66 8.38 -30.08
N PHE A 69 1.79 7.68 -30.19
CA PHE A 69 2.01 6.39 -29.57
C PHE A 69 3.30 6.42 -28.74
N GLY A 70 3.19 6.19 -27.45
CA GLY A 70 4.30 5.98 -26.54
C GLY A 70 4.29 4.53 -26.04
N PHE A 71 5.46 3.94 -25.92
CA PHE A 71 5.67 2.66 -25.24
C PHE A 71 6.87 2.77 -24.33
N SER A 72 6.78 2.24 -23.10
CA SER A 72 7.95 2.02 -22.26
C SER A 72 7.99 0.62 -21.69
N LEU A 73 9.20 0.06 -21.64
CA LEU A 73 9.49 -1.25 -21.09
C LEU A 73 10.55 -1.12 -20.00
N SER A 74 10.20 -1.60 -18.81
CA SER A 74 10.82 -1.15 -17.57
C SER A 74 11.15 -2.33 -16.64
N PRO A 75 12.33 -2.97 -16.78
CA PRO A 75 12.85 -3.89 -15.77
C PRO A 75 13.00 -3.18 -14.41
N PHE A 76 12.58 -3.84 -13.34
CA PHE A 76 12.60 -3.27 -11.99
C PHE A 76 13.01 -4.28 -10.91
N PHE A 77 13.51 -3.74 -9.79
CA PHE A 77 13.84 -4.45 -8.56
C PHE A 77 13.34 -3.65 -7.35
N GLN A 78 12.66 -4.32 -6.43
CA GLN A 78 12.11 -3.78 -5.20
C GLN A 78 12.55 -4.64 -4.01
N LYS A 79 12.96 -4.01 -2.90
CA LYS A 79 13.36 -4.70 -1.66
C LYS A 79 12.80 -4.02 -0.42
N ALA A 80 12.38 -4.81 0.55
CA ALA A 80 12.16 -4.40 1.94
C ALA A 80 12.73 -5.45 2.90
N ASP A 81 13.19 -5.04 4.08
CA ASP A 81 13.59 -5.97 5.17
C ASP A 81 12.79 -5.71 6.47
N TYR A 82 12.00 -4.64 6.50
CA TYR A 82 11.16 -4.25 7.63
C TYR A 82 10.04 -3.31 7.16
N GLY A 83 9.02 -3.15 8.00
CA GLY A 83 8.03 -2.09 7.91
C GLY A 83 7.98 -1.28 9.21
N LYS A 84 6.84 -0.66 9.46
CA LYS A 84 6.52 0.10 10.69
C LYS A 84 5.04 -0.09 10.96
N VAL A 85 4.63 -0.21 12.22
CA VAL A 85 3.19 -0.18 12.61
C VAL A 85 2.82 1.16 13.28
N PRO A 86 1.56 1.62 13.17
CA PRO A 86 1.10 2.77 13.93
C PRO A 86 1.21 2.49 15.43
N ARG A 87 1.56 3.49 16.26
CA ARG A 87 1.53 3.34 17.74
C ARG A 87 0.17 2.85 18.21
N ASN A 88 -0.92 3.37 17.64
CA ASN A 88 -2.28 2.96 17.99
C ASN A 88 -2.60 1.49 17.62
N LEU A 89 -1.80 0.81 16.79
CA LEU A 89 -1.90 -0.64 16.58
C LEU A 89 -0.88 -1.44 17.40
N GLY A 90 0.31 -0.88 17.65
CA GLY A 90 1.25 -1.43 18.63
C GLY A 90 0.64 -1.51 20.04
N CYS A 91 -0.16 -0.51 20.41
CA CYS A 91 -0.81 -0.32 21.71
C CYS A 91 -2.29 -0.74 21.74
N ALA A 92 -3.01 -0.91 20.61
CA ALA A 92 -4.39 -1.44 20.64
C ALA A 92 -4.46 -2.86 21.21
N THR A 93 -3.35 -3.60 21.17
CA THR A 93 -3.11 -4.67 22.14
C THR A 93 -2.74 -4.04 23.50
N TYR A 94 -3.76 -3.80 24.33
CA TYR A 94 -3.75 -3.50 25.78
C TYR A 94 -3.58 -2.05 26.27
N ASP A 95 -2.69 -1.24 25.72
CA ASP A 95 -2.12 -0.07 26.42
C ASP A 95 -2.90 1.26 26.28
N CYS A 96 -4.24 1.21 26.26
CA CYS A 96 -5.12 2.40 26.19
C CYS A 96 -6.42 2.29 27.02
N ALA A 97 -6.59 1.23 27.83
CA ALA A 97 -7.87 0.96 28.52
C ALA A 97 -7.80 1.02 30.06
N THR A 98 -6.60 0.98 30.64
CA THR A 98 -6.38 0.80 32.09
C THR A 98 -5.44 1.84 32.72
N THR A 99 -4.68 2.57 31.91
CA THR A 99 -3.80 3.67 32.32
C THR A 99 -4.35 4.98 31.75
N GLY A 100 -4.85 5.85 32.62
CA GLY A 100 -5.43 7.14 32.21
C GLY A 100 -4.38 8.02 31.55
N CYS A 101 -4.49 8.25 30.25
CA CYS A 101 -3.58 9.11 29.50
C CYS A 101 -3.74 10.57 29.94
N SER A 102 -2.84 11.04 30.81
CA SER A 102 -2.70 12.47 31.09
C SER A 102 -2.32 13.21 29.80
N GLU A 103 -3.05 14.28 29.47
CA GLU A 103 -2.83 15.07 28.24
C GLU A 103 -1.55 15.93 28.30
N THR A 104 -0.82 15.93 29.42
CA THR A 104 0.29 16.86 29.68
C THR A 104 1.69 16.22 29.53
N GLY A 105 2.24 16.22 28.32
CA GLY A 105 3.70 16.21 28.12
C GLY A 105 4.27 15.37 26.97
N GLY A 106 5.03 16.02 26.08
CA GLY A 106 6.10 15.36 25.30
C GLY A 106 5.69 14.62 24.02
N ASN A 107 5.26 15.35 22.98
CA ASN A 107 4.99 14.79 21.64
C ASN A 107 6.26 14.38 20.87
N GLN A 108 6.94 13.31 21.30
CA GLN A 108 7.97 12.60 20.52
C GLN A 108 7.67 11.10 20.44
N CYS A 109 6.58 10.77 19.72
CA CYS A 109 6.17 9.39 19.46
C CYS A 109 6.97 8.80 18.28
N THR A 110 8.11 8.18 18.56
CA THR A 110 8.91 7.48 17.54
C THR A 110 8.21 6.24 17.00
N SER A 111 8.18 6.08 15.68
CA SER A 111 7.64 4.90 15.01
C SER A 111 8.59 3.70 15.18
N VAL A 112 8.10 2.62 15.78
CA VAL A 112 8.89 1.38 15.96
C VAL A 112 8.98 0.63 14.63
N CYS A 113 10.18 0.19 14.24
CA CYS A 113 10.37 -0.69 13.09
C CYS A 113 9.83 -2.09 13.41
N THR A 114 9.21 -2.75 12.43
CA THR A 114 8.51 -4.01 12.62
C THR A 114 8.91 -5.00 11.54
N GLU A 115 9.10 -6.26 11.91
CA GLU A 115 9.40 -7.35 10.98
C GLU A 115 8.28 -7.51 9.93
N LEU A 116 8.61 -7.93 8.70
CA LEU A 116 7.61 -7.99 7.62
C LEU A 116 6.48 -8.99 7.88
N GLY A 117 6.75 -10.09 8.60
CA GLY A 117 5.73 -11.04 9.03
C GLY A 117 4.89 -10.58 10.23
N ASP A 118 5.30 -9.49 10.92
CA ASP A 118 4.68 -8.98 12.14
C ASP A 118 3.84 -7.69 11.90
N LEU A 119 3.57 -7.32 10.64
CA LEU A 119 2.78 -6.11 10.32
C LEU A 119 1.35 -6.15 10.84
N GLU A 120 0.77 -7.35 10.97
CA GLU A 120 -0.54 -7.61 11.59
C GLU A 120 -0.37 -8.09 13.05
N GLY A 121 0.78 -7.72 13.64
CA GLY A 121 1.30 -8.07 14.95
C GLY A 121 2.01 -9.43 15.01
N ARG A 122 2.88 -9.60 16.02
CA ARG A 122 3.47 -10.91 16.38
C ARG A 122 2.36 -11.93 16.62
N TRP A 123 2.63 -13.18 16.26
CA TRP A 123 1.71 -14.29 16.47
C TRP A 123 1.52 -14.54 17.97
N SER A 124 0.32 -14.27 18.49
CA SER A 124 -0.01 -14.48 19.90
C SER A 124 -0.61 -15.87 20.12
N LEU A 125 0.13 -16.76 20.79
CA LEU A 125 -0.29 -18.17 20.91
C LEU A 125 -1.26 -18.43 22.06
N ILE A 126 -1.12 -17.74 23.21
CA ILE A 126 -2.05 -17.87 24.34
C ILE A 126 -3.49 -17.49 23.93
N PRO A 127 -3.73 -16.38 23.18
CA PRO A 127 -5.05 -16.03 22.65
C PRO A 127 -5.67 -17.03 21.67
N LEU A 128 -4.93 -18.01 21.11
CA LEU A 128 -5.54 -19.06 20.28
C LEU A 128 -6.53 -19.94 21.07
N LEU A 129 -6.42 -19.94 22.40
CA LEU A 129 -7.30 -20.63 23.33
C LEU A 129 -8.48 -19.78 23.81
N PHE A 130 -8.52 -18.49 23.43
CA PHE A 130 -9.46 -17.51 23.95
C PHE A 130 -10.67 -17.30 23.01
N GLY A 131 -11.76 -16.77 23.57
CA GLY A 131 -12.97 -16.42 22.85
C GLY A 131 -13.86 -17.63 22.53
N LYS A 132 -15.08 -17.37 22.04
CA LYS A 132 -16.09 -18.41 21.75
C LYS A 132 -15.66 -19.30 20.60
N LEU A 133 -16.05 -20.58 20.63
CA LEU A 133 -15.98 -21.44 19.45
C LEU A 133 -17.08 -21.06 18.43
N PRO A 134 -16.80 -21.16 17.11
CA PRO A 134 -17.81 -20.96 16.06
C PRO A 134 -18.97 -21.97 16.13
N GLU A 135 -20.10 -21.62 15.51
CA GLU A 135 -21.27 -22.48 15.45
C GLU A 135 -20.96 -23.83 14.77
N GLY A 136 -21.17 -24.92 15.51
CA GLY A 136 -20.85 -26.29 15.06
C GLY A 136 -19.46 -26.80 15.44
N VAL A 137 -18.61 -25.98 16.06
CA VAL A 137 -17.28 -26.38 16.57
C VAL A 137 -17.38 -26.67 18.08
N SER A 138 -17.03 -27.89 18.50
CA SER A 138 -17.14 -28.35 19.89
C SER A 138 -15.82 -28.36 20.68
N SER A 139 -14.68 -28.31 20.00
CA SER A 139 -13.34 -28.26 20.60
C SER A 139 -12.36 -27.48 19.73
N PHE A 140 -11.19 -27.16 20.27
CA PHE A 140 -10.06 -26.73 19.45
C PHE A 140 -9.45 -27.92 18.68
N VAL A 141 -8.49 -27.64 17.78
CA VAL A 141 -7.64 -28.67 17.17
C VAL A 141 -6.78 -29.38 18.23
N PRO A 142 -6.37 -30.65 18.03
CA PRO A 142 -5.82 -31.50 19.10
C PRO A 142 -4.70 -30.89 19.95
N THR A 143 -3.72 -30.23 19.33
CA THR A 143 -2.59 -29.62 20.06
C THR A 143 -3.03 -28.40 20.87
N LEU A 144 -3.96 -27.58 20.35
CA LEU A 144 -4.54 -26.46 21.09
C LEU A 144 -5.46 -26.93 22.23
N GLU A 145 -6.22 -28.00 22.04
CA GLU A 145 -7.08 -28.56 23.10
C GLU A 145 -6.25 -29.16 24.24
N VAL A 146 -5.12 -29.82 23.94
CA VAL A 146 -4.15 -30.25 24.96
C VAL A 146 -3.54 -29.03 25.68
N ALA A 147 -3.16 -27.98 24.96
CA ALA A 147 -2.64 -26.76 25.57
C ALA A 147 -3.68 -26.09 26.50
N ARG A 148 -4.95 -26.03 26.09
CA ARG A 148 -6.08 -25.58 26.91
C ARG A 148 -6.17 -26.37 28.22
N GLN A 149 -6.17 -27.69 28.15
CA GLN A 149 -6.29 -28.55 29.33
C GLN A 149 -5.13 -28.41 30.33
N GLN A 150 -3.95 -27.99 29.87
CA GLN A 150 -2.75 -27.85 30.71
C GLN A 150 -2.62 -26.46 31.35
N LEU A 151 -3.03 -25.41 30.62
CA LEU A 151 -2.98 -24.01 31.05
C LEU A 151 -4.25 -23.57 31.78
N PHE A 152 -5.42 -24.01 31.30
CA PHE A 152 -6.75 -23.62 31.76
C PHE A 152 -7.62 -24.88 32.04
N PRO A 153 -7.21 -25.75 32.99
CA PRO A 153 -7.84 -27.05 33.20
C PRO A 153 -9.33 -26.96 33.60
N ASN A 154 -9.71 -25.89 34.28
CA ASN A 154 -11.06 -25.69 34.82
C ASN A 154 -12.01 -24.98 33.84
N ASP A 155 -11.49 -24.37 32.77
CA ASP A 155 -12.25 -23.50 31.89
C ASP A 155 -12.66 -24.22 30.60
N PRO A 156 -13.96 -24.37 30.31
CA PRO A 156 -14.42 -25.09 29.12
C PRO A 156 -13.99 -24.39 27.82
N PRO A 157 -13.88 -25.14 26.69
CA PRO A 157 -13.66 -24.54 25.39
C PRO A 157 -14.68 -23.44 25.09
N GLY A 158 -14.21 -22.28 24.63
CA GLY A 158 -15.07 -21.15 24.26
C GLY A 158 -15.31 -20.09 25.34
N THR A 159 -14.88 -20.28 26.60
CA THR A 159 -15.15 -19.30 27.69
C THR A 159 -13.93 -18.51 28.16
N ILE A 160 -12.72 -18.93 27.80
CA ILE A 160 -11.47 -18.31 28.26
C ILE A 160 -11.33 -16.90 27.65
N ASN A 161 -11.18 -15.88 28.49
CA ASN A 161 -11.00 -14.50 28.05
C ASN A 161 -10.29 -13.64 29.12
N TYR A 162 -8.99 -13.89 29.30
CA TYR A 162 -8.20 -13.34 30.41
C TYR A 162 -7.16 -12.32 29.94
N PRO A 163 -7.50 -11.02 29.84
CA PRO A 163 -6.55 -9.99 29.40
C PRO A 163 -5.28 -9.92 30.26
N GLN A 164 -5.34 -10.28 31.53
CA GLN A 164 -4.21 -10.24 32.46
C GLN A 164 -3.13 -11.30 32.18
N TYR A 165 -3.39 -12.28 31.32
CA TYR A 165 -2.43 -13.34 30.95
C TYR A 165 -1.71 -13.07 29.63
N ILE A 166 -1.88 -11.88 29.05
CA ILE A 166 -1.31 -11.54 27.75
C ILE A 166 -0.25 -10.46 27.92
N ASP A 167 1.00 -10.85 27.68
CA ASP A 167 2.19 -10.05 27.92
C ASP A 167 2.21 -8.76 27.05
N PRO A 168 2.23 -7.55 27.66
CA PRO A 168 2.31 -6.29 26.92
C PRO A 168 3.65 -6.10 26.18
N ASN A 169 4.73 -6.74 26.65
CA ASN A 169 6.05 -6.70 26.01
C ASN A 169 6.14 -7.64 24.79
N LYS A 170 5.19 -8.58 24.70
CA LYS A 170 5.04 -9.58 23.63
C LYS A 170 6.22 -10.55 23.52
N GLU A 171 6.69 -11.01 24.68
CA GLU A 171 7.79 -11.96 24.86
C GLU A 171 7.26 -13.34 25.31
N CYS A 172 6.43 -13.42 26.35
CA CYS A 172 5.84 -14.69 26.77
C CYS A 172 4.72 -15.17 25.83
N GLY A 173 4.93 -16.29 25.13
CA GLY A 173 3.91 -16.93 24.30
C GLY A 173 3.71 -16.29 22.92
N PHE A 174 4.71 -15.56 22.42
CA PHE A 174 4.69 -14.89 21.11
C PHE A 174 5.74 -15.43 20.14
N ILE A 175 5.44 -15.36 18.84
CA ILE A 175 6.40 -15.61 17.76
C ILE A 175 6.46 -14.38 16.85
N SER A 176 7.68 -14.01 16.46
CA SER A 176 7.97 -12.97 15.48
C SER A 176 8.51 -13.61 14.20
N PHE A 177 8.20 -13.04 13.05
CA PHE A 177 8.67 -13.51 11.74
C PHE A 177 9.50 -12.42 11.02
N PRO A 178 10.77 -12.22 11.46
CA PRO A 178 11.80 -11.55 10.67
C PRO A 178 11.83 -12.07 9.23
N GLY A 179 11.90 -11.15 8.27
CA GLY A 179 11.86 -11.54 6.87
C GLY A 179 12.33 -10.46 5.89
N THR A 180 12.94 -10.92 4.81
CA THR A 180 13.35 -10.09 3.66
C THR A 180 12.39 -10.34 2.50
N TYR A 181 11.84 -9.25 1.98
CA TYR A 181 11.05 -9.21 0.75
C TYR A 181 11.87 -8.73 -0.43
N LYS A 182 11.72 -9.41 -1.56
CA LYS A 182 12.26 -9.04 -2.86
C LYS A 182 11.16 -9.23 -3.90
N LYS A 183 10.97 -8.23 -4.76
CA LYS A 183 10.17 -8.34 -5.97
C LYS A 183 11.02 -7.84 -7.13
N ARG A 184 11.02 -8.54 -8.25
CA ARG A 184 11.70 -8.11 -9.49
C ARG A 184 10.85 -8.48 -10.68
N GLY A 185 11.01 -7.79 -11.79
CA GLY A 185 10.16 -8.06 -12.93
C GLY A 185 10.33 -7.10 -14.07
N LEU A 186 9.31 -7.07 -14.91
CA LEU A 186 9.23 -6.26 -16.12
C LEU A 186 7.86 -5.57 -16.14
N ARG A 187 7.86 -4.25 -16.22
CA ARG A 187 6.64 -3.45 -16.40
C ARG A 187 6.56 -2.86 -17.79
N GLY A 188 5.34 -2.76 -18.30
CA GLY A 188 5.05 -2.16 -19.60
C GLY A 188 4.00 -1.07 -19.44
N GLU A 189 4.21 0.03 -20.15
CA GLU A 189 3.22 1.09 -20.32
C GLU A 189 3.07 1.39 -21.82
N VAL A 190 1.82 1.52 -22.27
CA VAL A 190 1.43 2.00 -23.59
C VAL A 190 0.60 3.26 -23.40
N ASP A 191 0.95 4.34 -24.08
CA ASP A 191 0.27 5.63 -24.07
C ASP A 191 -0.19 5.97 -25.51
N ILE A 192 -1.46 6.30 -25.70
CA ILE A 192 -2.06 6.56 -27.01
C ILE A 192 -2.81 7.90 -26.98
N ARG A 193 -2.26 8.94 -27.60
CA ARG A 193 -2.97 10.22 -27.82
C ARG A 193 -4.03 10.05 -28.91
N LEU A 194 -5.28 10.25 -28.56
CA LEU A 194 -6.42 10.15 -29.49
C LEU A 194 -6.60 11.44 -30.30
N ILE A 195 -6.74 12.56 -29.60
CA ILE A 195 -7.04 13.89 -30.16
C ILE A 195 -6.26 14.97 -29.39
N ASP A 196 -6.66 16.24 -29.47
CA ASP A 196 -6.00 17.28 -28.67
C ASP A 196 -6.23 17.05 -27.17
N GLY A 197 -5.14 16.95 -26.42
CA GLY A 197 -5.10 16.64 -24.99
C GLY A 197 -5.55 15.24 -24.55
N PHE A 198 -6.54 14.64 -25.20
CA PHE A 198 -7.08 13.33 -24.79
C PHE A 198 -6.24 12.14 -25.28
N GLY A 199 -6.03 11.18 -24.39
CA GLY A 199 -5.38 9.91 -24.70
C GLY A 199 -5.74 8.79 -23.72
N ILE A 200 -5.29 7.57 -24.02
CA ILE A 200 -5.50 6.37 -23.22
C ILE A 200 -4.14 5.82 -22.80
N LYS A 201 -4.03 5.41 -21.53
CA LYS A 201 -2.87 4.72 -20.99
C LYS A 201 -3.24 3.30 -20.55
N LEU A 202 -2.44 2.31 -20.94
CA LEU A 202 -2.52 0.92 -20.50
C LEU A 202 -1.21 0.55 -19.79
N GLN A 203 -1.30 0.03 -18.57
CA GLN A 203 -0.17 -0.37 -17.74
C GLN A 203 -0.36 -1.81 -17.25
N SER A 204 0.71 -2.59 -17.19
CA SER A 204 0.73 -3.91 -16.55
C SER A 204 2.17 -4.34 -16.27
N GLY A 205 2.37 -5.45 -15.57
CA GLY A 205 3.68 -6.03 -15.35
C GLY A 205 3.68 -7.54 -15.20
N PHE A 206 4.87 -8.12 -15.11
CA PHE A 206 5.13 -9.50 -14.73
C PHE A 206 6.22 -9.51 -13.66
N ALA A 207 5.99 -10.21 -12.55
CA ALA A 207 6.84 -10.13 -11.38
C ALA A 207 7.16 -11.50 -10.79
N ASP A 208 8.39 -11.62 -10.28
CA ASP A 208 8.90 -12.67 -9.40
C ASP A 208 8.95 -12.09 -7.98
N MET A 209 8.09 -12.59 -7.08
CA MET A 209 7.96 -12.16 -5.69
C MET A 209 8.49 -13.23 -4.74
N CYS A 210 9.35 -12.83 -3.81
CA CYS A 210 9.89 -13.69 -2.77
C CYS A 210 9.83 -12.98 -1.39
N LEU A 211 9.26 -13.64 -0.40
CA LEU A 211 9.32 -13.26 1.01
C LEU A 211 9.89 -14.44 1.81
N THR A 212 11.17 -14.34 2.15
CA THR A 212 11.84 -15.31 3.04
C THR A 212 11.63 -14.89 4.49
N VAL A 213 11.01 -15.74 5.30
CA VAL A 213 10.81 -15.54 6.74
C VAL A 213 11.60 -16.56 7.56
N SER A 214 12.08 -16.13 8.73
CA SER A 214 12.77 -16.95 9.72
C SER A 214 12.10 -16.78 11.09
N PRO A 215 11.40 -17.79 11.62
CA PRO A 215 10.66 -17.66 12.88
C PRO A 215 11.60 -17.41 14.06
N LYS A 216 11.38 -16.30 14.77
CA LYS A 216 12.01 -15.97 16.04
C LYS A 216 11.03 -16.27 17.17
N LEU A 217 11.30 -17.37 17.87
CA LEU A 217 10.59 -17.76 19.08
C LEU A 217 11.06 -16.89 20.26
N TYR A 218 10.13 -16.29 20.99
CA TYR A 218 10.40 -15.72 22.30
C TYR A 218 10.06 -16.79 23.34
N CYS A 219 10.92 -16.96 24.36
CA CYS A 219 10.95 -18.14 25.22
C CYS A 219 11.06 -19.46 24.43
N ASP A 220 12.11 -19.59 23.61
CA ASP A 220 12.39 -20.81 22.84
C ASP A 220 12.57 -22.05 23.74
N CYS A 221 12.42 -23.24 23.16
CA CYS A 221 12.49 -24.55 23.82
C CYS A 221 13.77 -24.75 24.66
N THR A 222 14.86 -24.06 24.31
CA THR A 222 16.15 -24.08 25.01
C THR A 222 16.28 -23.09 26.17
N ASP A 223 15.45 -22.04 26.24
CA ASP A 223 15.60 -20.91 27.18
C ASP A 223 15.00 -21.23 28.55
N THR A 224 15.80 -21.18 29.62
CA THR A 224 15.36 -21.45 30.99
C THR A 224 14.76 -20.24 31.71
N ASN A 225 14.90 -19.04 31.15
CA ASN A 225 14.64 -17.78 31.87
C ASN A 225 13.45 -17.01 31.28
N CYS A 226 12.38 -17.73 30.91
CA CYS A 226 11.16 -17.13 30.37
C CYS A 226 10.35 -16.39 31.46
N ASN A 227 10.35 -15.06 31.42
CA ASN A 227 9.52 -14.23 32.29
C ASN A 227 8.11 -14.06 31.69
N CYS A 228 7.16 -14.91 32.10
CA CYS A 228 5.74 -14.70 31.85
C CYS A 228 5.08 -13.83 32.93
N LEU A 229 3.89 -13.30 32.62
CA LEU A 229 3.05 -12.61 33.61
C LEU A 229 2.59 -13.56 34.72
N GLU A 230 2.38 -13.01 35.91
CA GLU A 230 1.94 -13.76 37.09
C GLU A 230 0.61 -14.51 36.83
N GLY A 231 0.56 -15.76 37.27
CA GLY A 231 -0.63 -16.63 37.15
C GLY A 231 -0.64 -17.53 35.91
N LEU A 232 0.30 -17.40 34.98
CA LEU A 232 0.62 -18.46 34.01
C LEU A 232 1.99 -19.10 34.28
N ASP A 233 2.02 -20.41 34.09
CA ASP A 233 3.20 -21.26 34.18
C ASP A 233 4.04 -21.13 32.89
N PRO A 234 5.26 -20.54 32.93
CA PRO A 234 6.06 -20.29 31.73
C PRO A 234 6.43 -21.57 30.98
N ASP A 235 6.79 -22.62 31.71
CA ASP A 235 7.19 -23.90 31.13
C ASP A 235 6.03 -24.58 30.42
N LYS A 236 4.79 -24.45 30.92
CA LYS A 236 3.60 -24.93 30.19
C LYS A 236 3.32 -24.13 28.92
N VAL A 237 3.40 -22.79 28.97
CA VAL A 237 3.19 -21.94 27.78
C VAL A 237 4.22 -22.31 26.70
N LYS A 238 5.49 -22.39 27.10
CA LYS A 238 6.60 -22.82 26.26
C LYS A 238 6.39 -24.22 25.68
N LYS A 239 6.13 -25.22 26.53
CA LYS A 239 6.02 -26.65 26.16
C LYS A 239 4.82 -26.96 25.27
N TYR A 240 3.66 -26.38 25.54
CA TYR A 240 2.39 -26.74 24.88
C TYR A 240 1.96 -25.76 23.78
N LEU A 241 2.51 -24.54 23.73
CA LEU A 241 2.24 -23.56 22.66
C LEU A 241 3.50 -23.24 21.85
N VAL A 242 4.52 -22.62 22.45
CA VAL A 242 5.69 -22.07 21.70
C VAL A 242 6.45 -23.17 20.97
N CYS A 243 6.86 -24.24 21.66
CA CYS A 243 7.52 -25.40 21.06
C CYS A 243 6.63 -26.21 20.11
N LYS A 244 5.33 -25.90 20.04
CA LYS A 244 4.32 -26.62 19.27
C LYS A 244 3.75 -25.83 18.10
N TYR A 245 4.23 -24.61 17.83
CA TYR A 245 3.67 -23.74 16.78
C TYR A 245 3.60 -24.38 15.38
N ARG A 246 4.54 -25.26 15.00
CA ARG A 246 4.52 -25.98 13.71
C ARG A 246 3.46 -27.09 13.66
N GLU A 247 3.15 -27.71 14.80
CA GLU A 247 2.08 -28.70 14.91
C GLU A 247 0.72 -27.96 14.92
N ILE A 248 0.60 -26.88 15.69
CA ILE A 248 -0.56 -25.98 15.69
C ILE A 248 -0.83 -25.44 14.28
N ALA A 249 0.16 -24.88 13.59
CA ALA A 249 -0.01 -24.35 12.24
C ALA A 249 -0.48 -25.43 11.25
N ARG A 250 0.11 -26.63 11.30
CA ARG A 250 -0.29 -27.76 10.45
C ARG A 250 -1.71 -28.23 10.73
N GLU A 251 -2.10 -28.38 12.00
CA GLU A 251 -3.47 -28.73 12.41
C GLU A 251 -4.49 -27.66 11.99
N LEU A 252 -4.10 -26.39 12.09
CA LEU A 252 -4.88 -25.26 11.60
C LEU A 252 -4.91 -25.14 10.07
N CYS A 253 -4.24 -26.04 9.32
CA CYS A 253 -4.09 -25.98 7.86
C CYS A 253 -3.47 -24.67 7.36
N LEU A 254 -2.43 -24.20 8.06
CA LEU A 254 -1.60 -23.05 7.70
C LEU A 254 -0.24 -23.52 7.18
N ASP A 255 0.11 -23.04 5.99
CA ASP A 255 1.41 -23.23 5.35
C ASP A 255 2.33 -22.05 5.71
N THR A 256 3.36 -22.34 6.50
CA THR A 256 4.29 -21.35 7.05
C THR A 256 5.57 -21.20 6.22
N ASP A 257 5.68 -21.87 5.07
CA ASP A 257 6.91 -21.86 4.28
C ASP A 257 7.13 -20.49 3.58
N PRO A 258 8.38 -20.15 3.23
CA PRO A 258 8.71 -18.95 2.47
C PRO A 258 7.87 -18.82 1.19
N PHE A 259 7.29 -17.65 0.98
CA PHE A 259 6.56 -17.35 -0.25
C PHE A 259 7.55 -17.09 -1.38
N HIS A 260 7.47 -17.86 -2.47
CA HIS A 260 8.16 -17.56 -3.72
C HIS A 260 7.28 -17.95 -4.90
N GLU A 261 6.79 -16.96 -5.64
CA GLU A 261 5.94 -17.15 -6.81
C GLU A 261 6.24 -16.12 -7.91
N CYS A 262 5.85 -16.46 -9.15
CA CYS A 262 6.07 -15.62 -10.31
C CYS A 262 4.79 -15.55 -11.15
N TYR A 263 4.26 -14.35 -11.40
CA TYR A 263 2.92 -14.15 -11.99
C TYR A 263 2.77 -12.77 -12.67
N ILE A 264 1.69 -12.60 -13.44
CA ILE A 264 1.30 -11.30 -13.99
C ILE A 264 0.78 -10.38 -12.88
N GLU A 265 1.05 -9.09 -12.99
CA GLU A 265 0.40 -8.06 -12.17
C GLU A 265 -1.00 -7.71 -12.72
N ASP A 266 -1.78 -6.95 -11.98
CA ASP A 266 -3.06 -6.41 -12.47
C ASP A 266 -2.90 -5.56 -13.74
N ILE A 267 -3.94 -5.54 -14.58
CA ILE A 267 -3.99 -4.72 -15.81
C ILE A 267 -4.73 -3.42 -15.51
N TRP A 268 -4.09 -2.29 -15.77
CA TRP A 268 -4.55 -0.96 -15.41
C TRP A 268 -4.84 -0.18 -16.70
N ALA A 269 -6.02 0.43 -16.82
CA ALA A 269 -6.44 1.20 -17.98
C ALA A 269 -6.96 2.57 -17.56
N SER A 270 -6.44 3.64 -18.16
CA SER A 270 -6.82 5.03 -17.82
C SER A 270 -7.13 5.85 -19.06
N LEU A 271 -8.20 6.64 -19.00
CA LEU A 271 -8.46 7.74 -19.94
C LEU A 271 -7.90 9.02 -19.33
N TYR A 272 -7.06 9.74 -20.07
CA TYR A 272 -6.62 11.08 -19.73
C TYR A 272 -7.07 12.14 -20.74
N TRP A 273 -7.19 13.37 -20.26
CA TRP A 273 -7.13 14.66 -20.97
C TRP A 273 -5.91 15.40 -20.43
N ARG A 274 -5.19 16.24 -21.19
CA ARG A 274 -4.20 17.24 -20.72
C ARG A 274 -4.08 18.45 -21.64
N LYS A 275 -3.83 19.66 -21.12
CA LYS A 275 -3.60 20.83 -21.97
C LYS A 275 -2.75 21.91 -21.31
N ALA A 276 -1.75 22.41 -22.03
CA ALA A 276 -1.00 23.60 -21.64
C ALA A 276 -1.74 24.89 -22.04
N TYR A 277 -1.62 25.91 -21.18
CA TYR A 277 -2.11 27.28 -21.39
C TYR A 277 -0.99 28.25 -21.01
N GLU A 278 -0.68 29.20 -21.88
CA GLU A 278 0.31 30.24 -21.60
C GLU A 278 -0.26 31.30 -20.65
N LEU A 279 0.51 31.71 -19.65
CA LEU A 279 0.12 32.72 -18.66
C LEU A 279 0.76 34.10 -18.94
N THR A 280 1.87 34.13 -19.68
CA THR A 280 2.65 35.35 -19.97
C THR A 280 2.64 35.70 -21.45
N GLU A 281 1.49 36.18 -21.95
CA GLU A 281 1.33 36.68 -23.34
C GLU A 281 2.10 37.99 -23.65
N HIS A 282 2.79 38.61 -22.68
CA HIS A 282 3.37 39.95 -22.83
C HIS A 282 4.76 39.90 -23.49
N PRO A 283 5.00 40.58 -24.64
CA PRO A 283 6.26 40.47 -25.40
C PRO A 283 7.55 40.82 -24.65
N ASP A 284 7.44 41.66 -23.61
CA ASP A 284 8.57 42.15 -22.81
C ASP A 284 8.91 41.26 -21.59
N CYS A 285 8.18 40.16 -21.38
CA CYS A 285 8.43 39.24 -20.27
C CYS A 285 9.41 38.14 -20.68
N PRO A 286 10.64 38.07 -20.12
CA PRO A 286 11.68 37.14 -20.56
C PRO A 286 11.49 35.69 -20.05
N HIS A 287 10.34 35.38 -19.43
CA HIS A 287 10.05 34.09 -18.80
C HIS A 287 8.65 33.62 -19.19
N ARG A 288 8.57 32.50 -19.91
CA ARG A 288 7.29 31.91 -20.31
C ARG A 288 6.83 30.92 -19.27
N VAL A 289 5.61 31.10 -18.78
CA VAL A 289 5.01 30.24 -17.76
C VAL A 289 3.77 29.60 -18.32
N LEU A 290 3.74 28.26 -18.32
CA LEU A 290 2.59 27.48 -18.77
C LEU A 290 1.87 26.87 -17.56
N ALA A 291 0.56 27.11 -17.44
CA ALA A 291 -0.30 26.31 -16.56
C ALA A 291 -0.75 25.07 -17.33
N ILE A 292 -0.59 23.88 -16.73
CA ILE A 292 -0.85 22.62 -17.45
C ILE A 292 -1.85 21.75 -16.67
N PRO A 293 -3.14 22.15 -16.57
CA PRO A 293 -4.20 21.28 -16.06
C PRO A 293 -4.41 20.07 -16.98
N PHE A 294 -4.98 19.02 -16.42
CA PHE A 294 -5.31 17.79 -17.14
C PHE A 294 -6.54 17.09 -16.51
N PHE A 295 -6.90 15.85 -16.85
CA PHE A 295 -7.92 15.06 -16.14
C PHE A 295 -7.79 13.56 -16.42
N VAL A 296 -7.78 12.69 -15.39
CA VAL A 296 -7.61 11.23 -15.57
C VAL A 296 -8.54 10.43 -14.70
N VAL A 297 -9.15 9.43 -15.33
CA VAL A 297 -9.96 8.37 -14.71
C VAL A 297 -9.37 7.03 -15.10
N GLY A 298 -9.18 6.13 -14.14
CA GLY A 298 -8.63 4.79 -14.37
C GLY A 298 -9.46 3.67 -13.75
N GLY A 299 -9.28 2.47 -14.28
CA GLY A 299 -9.78 1.21 -13.71
C GLY A 299 -8.70 0.12 -13.67
N ALA A 300 -8.67 -0.65 -12.58
CA ALA A 300 -7.80 -1.82 -12.42
C ALA A 300 -8.60 -3.11 -12.58
N PHE A 301 -8.14 -3.97 -13.48
CA PHE A 301 -8.64 -5.34 -13.66
C PHE A 301 -7.79 -6.30 -12.83
N ALA A 302 -8.42 -6.90 -11.82
CA ALA A 302 -7.75 -7.69 -10.79
C ALA A 302 -7.40 -9.12 -11.27
N VAL A 303 -6.54 -9.20 -12.28
CA VAL A 303 -6.07 -10.44 -12.93
C VAL A 303 -4.86 -11.05 -12.22
N GLY A 304 -4.17 -10.29 -11.38
CA GLY A 304 -3.05 -10.78 -10.59
C GLY A 304 -3.47 -11.82 -9.56
N LYS A 305 -2.56 -12.75 -9.24
CA LYS A 305 -2.83 -13.81 -8.27
C LYS A 305 -3.11 -13.22 -6.88
N ARG A 306 -4.14 -13.77 -6.24
CA ARG A 306 -4.67 -13.34 -4.94
C ARG A 306 -3.84 -13.91 -3.79
N LYS A 307 -3.85 -13.24 -2.63
CA LYS A 307 -3.31 -13.80 -1.37
C LYS A 307 -4.10 -15.06 -1.00
N ASP A 308 -3.40 -16.10 -0.58
CA ASP A 308 -3.96 -17.37 -0.14
C ASP A 308 -4.24 -17.32 1.39
N PRO A 309 -5.50 -17.47 1.85
CA PRO A 309 -5.83 -17.46 3.28
C PRO A 309 -5.16 -18.55 4.13
N CYS A 310 -4.64 -19.61 3.52
CA CYS A 310 -3.90 -20.67 4.18
C CYS A 310 -2.38 -20.42 4.22
N LYS A 311 -1.86 -19.47 3.44
CA LYS A 311 -0.44 -19.08 3.44
C LYS A 311 -0.29 -17.68 4.05
N PRO A 312 -0.11 -17.52 5.38
CA PRO A 312 0.01 -16.21 6.04
C PRO A 312 1.01 -15.25 5.38
N PHE A 313 2.14 -15.79 4.89
CA PHE A 313 3.21 -15.01 4.24
C PHE A 313 3.04 -14.84 2.72
N SER A 314 1.94 -15.31 2.12
CA SER A 314 1.67 -15.07 0.70
C SER A 314 1.31 -13.61 0.42
N LEU A 315 1.69 -13.14 -0.78
CA LEU A 315 1.50 -11.75 -1.21
C LEU A 315 0.68 -11.68 -2.52
N PRO A 316 -0.19 -10.66 -2.68
CA PRO A 316 -0.97 -10.49 -3.90
C PRO A 316 -0.18 -9.79 -5.01
N PHE A 317 -0.41 -10.19 -6.27
CA PHE A 317 0.18 -9.57 -7.45
C PHE A 317 -0.62 -8.34 -7.93
N GLY A 318 -0.92 -7.43 -6.99
CA GLY A 318 -1.78 -6.26 -7.20
C GLY A 318 -2.85 -6.16 -6.12
N ASN A 319 -4.06 -5.78 -6.52
CA ASN A 319 -5.19 -5.43 -5.64
C ASN A 319 -5.88 -6.65 -5.00
N ASN A 320 -5.18 -7.77 -4.82
CA ASN A 320 -5.67 -8.98 -4.14
C ASN A 320 -7.02 -9.49 -4.67
N GLY A 321 -7.27 -9.39 -5.97
CA GLY A 321 -8.54 -9.80 -6.60
C GLY A 321 -9.69 -8.80 -6.48
N HIS A 322 -9.45 -7.58 -5.98
CA HIS A 322 -10.42 -6.49 -5.99
C HIS A 322 -10.21 -5.60 -7.22
N HIS A 323 -11.23 -5.51 -8.07
CA HIS A 323 -11.26 -4.47 -9.11
C HIS A 323 -11.24 -3.09 -8.47
N ALA A 324 -10.70 -2.09 -9.17
CA ALA A 324 -10.67 -0.71 -8.67
C ALA A 324 -11.07 0.29 -9.76
N VAL A 325 -11.52 1.46 -9.33
CA VAL A 325 -11.64 2.69 -10.13
C VAL A 325 -11.04 3.86 -9.37
N GLY A 326 -10.49 4.84 -10.08
CA GLY A 326 -9.86 5.99 -9.46
C GLY A 326 -9.81 7.24 -10.33
N ILE A 327 -9.61 8.38 -9.66
CA ILE A 327 -9.47 9.73 -10.21
C ILE A 327 -8.33 10.44 -9.45
N THR A 328 -7.60 11.37 -10.06
CA THR A 328 -6.42 12.04 -9.44
C THR A 328 -6.21 13.44 -10.04
N ALA A 329 -5.53 14.43 -9.40
CA ALA A 329 -5.50 15.90 -9.69
C ALA A 329 -4.62 16.82 -8.74
N GLY A 330 -3.65 17.68 -9.19
CA GLY A 330 -3.03 18.87 -8.47
C GLY A 330 -2.49 20.17 -9.22
N LEU A 331 -1.22 20.60 -9.39
CA LEU A 331 -0.92 21.71 -10.39
C LEU A 331 0.53 21.79 -10.89
N ASP A 332 0.77 21.65 -12.22
CA ASP A 332 2.03 22.07 -12.89
C ASP A 332 1.97 23.54 -13.31
N PHE A 333 2.99 24.28 -12.86
CA PHE A 333 3.47 25.48 -13.53
C PHE A 333 4.84 25.16 -14.14
N ASN A 334 4.91 25.15 -15.47
CA ASN A 334 6.15 24.96 -16.21
C ASN A 334 6.74 26.33 -16.57
N PHE A 335 7.83 26.69 -15.90
CA PHE A 335 8.65 27.86 -16.22
C PHE A 335 9.64 27.41 -17.29
N VAL A 336 9.23 27.61 -18.56
CA VAL A 336 9.80 26.98 -19.77
C VAL A 336 11.32 26.96 -19.79
N GLU A 337 11.95 28.07 -19.42
CA GLU A 337 13.41 28.24 -19.46
C GLU A 337 14.16 27.67 -18.23
N SER A 338 13.52 26.96 -17.29
CA SER A 338 14.15 26.57 -16.01
C SER A 338 13.61 25.32 -15.29
N ILE A 339 12.38 25.34 -14.77
CA ILE A 339 11.82 24.32 -13.86
C ILE A 339 10.31 24.17 -14.04
N GLU A 340 9.81 23.01 -13.67
CA GLU A 340 8.39 22.71 -13.60
C GLU A 340 8.03 22.27 -12.18
N ILE A 341 7.03 22.90 -11.57
CA ILE A 341 6.58 22.63 -10.21
C ILE A 341 5.16 22.09 -10.26
N GLY A 342 5.00 20.83 -9.82
CA GLY A 342 3.76 20.07 -9.82
C GLY A 342 3.18 19.82 -8.43
N ALA A 343 1.91 19.45 -8.35
CA ALA A 343 1.24 18.90 -7.16
C ALA A 343 0.19 17.89 -7.59
N GLU A 344 -0.24 16.94 -6.75
CA GLU A 344 -1.42 16.09 -7.01
C GLU A 344 -2.21 15.69 -5.76
N PHE A 345 -3.43 15.19 -5.97
CA PHE A 345 -4.34 14.57 -5.02
C PHE A 345 -5.16 13.51 -5.76
N GLY A 346 -5.36 12.32 -5.19
CA GLY A 346 -6.15 11.29 -5.87
C GLY A 346 -6.90 10.36 -4.94
N LEU A 347 -7.94 9.73 -5.50
CA LEU A 347 -8.84 8.82 -4.84
C LEU A 347 -8.93 7.51 -5.64
N THR A 348 -8.71 6.37 -4.99
CA THR A 348 -9.00 5.04 -5.54
C THR A 348 -10.04 4.34 -4.67
N HIS A 349 -11.07 3.78 -5.30
CA HIS A 349 -12.07 2.92 -4.69
C HIS A 349 -11.90 1.50 -5.21
N PHE A 350 -11.92 0.53 -4.29
CA PHE A 350 -11.84 -0.90 -4.61
C PHE A 350 -13.21 -1.54 -4.38
N PHE A 351 -13.66 -2.34 -5.34
CA PHE A 351 -14.95 -3.03 -5.24
C PHE A 351 -14.88 -4.18 -4.24
N SER A 352 -15.95 -4.36 -3.47
CA SER A 352 -16.11 -5.47 -2.53
C SER A 352 -16.05 -6.82 -3.25
N ARG A 353 -15.49 -7.83 -2.59
CA ARG A 353 -15.53 -9.21 -3.08
C ARG A 353 -15.76 -10.21 -1.95
N ASP A 354 -16.19 -11.39 -2.34
CA ASP A 354 -16.32 -12.51 -1.42
C ASP A 354 -15.00 -13.26 -1.26
N VAL A 355 -14.70 -13.63 -0.03
CA VAL A 355 -13.53 -14.39 0.40
C VAL A 355 -14.02 -15.61 1.15
N ASN A 356 -13.85 -16.77 0.53
CA ASN A 356 -14.09 -18.05 1.19
C ASN A 356 -12.91 -18.38 2.11
N CYS A 357 -13.19 -19.02 3.25
CA CYS A 357 -12.17 -19.40 4.24
C CYS A 357 -11.27 -18.25 4.70
N LEU A 358 -11.81 -17.02 4.83
CA LEU A 358 -11.11 -15.92 5.46
C LEU A 358 -10.83 -16.28 6.93
N ARG A 359 -9.55 -16.20 7.33
CA ARG A 359 -9.14 -16.30 8.73
C ARG A 359 -9.66 -15.07 9.48
N VAL A 360 -10.49 -15.28 10.50
CA VAL A 360 -11.06 -14.20 11.31
C VAL A 360 -10.87 -14.58 12.78
N PRO A 361 -10.37 -13.66 13.63
CA PRO A 361 -10.26 -13.91 15.06
C PRO A 361 -11.61 -14.23 15.70
N ASN A 362 -11.58 -14.98 16.80
CA ASN A 362 -12.70 -15.17 17.72
C ASN A 362 -12.47 -14.50 19.10
N SER A 363 -11.31 -13.84 19.27
CA SER A 363 -11.02 -12.95 20.41
C SER A 363 -10.29 -11.70 19.92
N ILE A 364 -10.56 -10.54 20.55
CA ILE A 364 -9.88 -9.27 20.24
C ILE A 364 -8.38 -9.26 20.61
N TYR A 365 -7.91 -10.32 21.25
CA TYR A 365 -6.55 -10.48 21.75
C TYR A 365 -5.64 -11.32 20.82
N GLN A 366 -6.22 -11.93 19.77
CA GLN A 366 -5.48 -12.67 18.74
C GLN A 366 -4.83 -11.71 17.75
N SER A 367 -3.58 -11.99 17.38
CA SER A 367 -2.78 -11.19 16.44
C SER A 367 -1.90 -12.11 15.60
N GLY A 368 -1.70 -11.79 14.32
CA GLY A 368 -0.87 -12.55 13.37
C GLY A 368 -1.40 -13.94 12.93
N ILE A 369 -2.10 -14.67 13.81
CA ILE A 369 -2.63 -16.01 13.57
C ILE A 369 -4.02 -16.17 14.21
N TYR A 370 -4.93 -16.86 13.49
CA TYR A 370 -6.32 -17.08 13.91
C TYR A 370 -6.71 -18.57 13.77
N PRO A 371 -7.33 -19.17 14.81
CA PRO A 371 -7.63 -20.61 14.81
C PRO A 371 -8.78 -20.98 13.88
N PHE A 372 -9.69 -20.05 13.59
CA PHE A 372 -10.91 -20.31 12.82
C PHE A 372 -10.98 -19.49 11.53
N TRP A 373 -11.84 -19.94 10.62
CA TRP A 373 -12.12 -19.27 9.35
C TRP A 373 -13.62 -19.28 9.06
N THR A 374 -14.05 -18.34 8.21
CA THR A 374 -15.44 -18.22 7.77
C THR A 374 -15.49 -17.56 6.39
N ASN A 375 -16.66 -17.55 5.76
CA ASN A 375 -16.86 -16.87 4.48
C ASN A 375 -17.30 -15.43 4.75
N ALA A 376 -16.65 -14.45 4.13
CA ALA A 376 -16.91 -13.04 4.36
C ALA A 376 -16.85 -12.24 3.06
N THR A 377 -17.64 -11.16 2.98
CA THR A 377 -17.43 -10.09 2.00
C THR A 377 -16.41 -9.11 2.60
N VAL A 378 -15.36 -8.80 1.85
CA VAL A 378 -14.38 -7.76 2.17
C VAL A 378 -14.62 -6.60 1.21
N SER A 379 -14.88 -5.41 1.77
CA SER A 379 -14.95 -4.13 1.05
C SER A 379 -13.72 -3.31 1.43
N PRO A 380 -12.71 -3.12 0.56
CA PRO A 380 -11.51 -2.41 0.96
C PRO A 380 -11.75 -0.92 1.21
N GLY A 381 -10.97 -0.34 2.10
CA GLY A 381 -10.96 1.11 2.35
C GLY A 381 -10.56 1.91 1.09
N HIS A 382 -10.98 3.16 1.01
CA HIS A 382 -10.51 4.05 -0.05
C HIS A 382 -9.03 4.40 0.15
N ASN A 383 -8.29 4.48 -0.95
CA ASN A 383 -6.98 5.12 -0.95
C ASN A 383 -7.14 6.60 -1.31
N CYS A 384 -6.63 7.50 -0.48
CA CYS A 384 -6.43 8.90 -0.81
C CYS A 384 -4.93 9.18 -0.90
N HIS A 385 -4.46 9.86 -1.93
CA HIS A 385 -3.07 10.30 -2.05
C HIS A 385 -2.94 11.79 -2.33
N PHE A 386 -1.76 12.34 -2.10
CA PHE A 386 -1.29 13.67 -2.47
C PHE A 386 0.13 13.54 -3.04
N GLY A 387 0.51 14.39 -4.00
CA GLY A 387 1.86 14.47 -4.51
C GLY A 387 2.36 15.90 -4.68
N ALA A 388 3.67 16.05 -4.82
CA ALA A 388 4.35 17.30 -5.15
C ALA A 388 5.56 16.99 -6.03
N LYS A 389 5.76 17.73 -7.13
CA LYS A 389 6.83 17.50 -8.12
C LYS A 389 7.71 18.74 -8.27
N LEU A 390 9.00 18.49 -8.50
CA LEU A 390 9.90 19.42 -9.17
C LEU A 390 10.58 18.68 -10.35
N ALA A 391 10.48 19.20 -11.56
CA ALA A 391 11.11 18.65 -12.76
C ALA A 391 11.95 19.70 -13.50
N THR A 392 12.98 19.25 -14.21
CA THR A 392 13.68 20.03 -15.23
C THR A 392 13.93 19.15 -16.44
N TYR A 393 13.33 19.55 -17.56
CA TYR A 393 13.62 18.98 -18.87
C TYR A 393 14.97 19.51 -19.39
N HIS A 394 15.80 18.62 -19.95
CA HIS A 394 17.08 18.96 -20.60
C HIS A 394 18.05 19.84 -19.76
N PHE A 395 18.08 19.64 -18.43
CA PHE A 395 18.93 20.40 -17.50
C PHE A 395 20.43 20.33 -17.84
N LEU A 396 20.87 19.25 -18.47
CA LEU A 396 22.25 19.06 -18.94
C LEU A 396 22.24 18.39 -20.32
N GLY A 397 21.98 19.19 -21.35
CA GLY A 397 21.82 18.68 -22.72
C GLY A 397 20.62 17.73 -22.78
N CYS A 398 20.80 16.53 -23.34
CA CYS A 398 19.70 15.56 -23.48
C CYS A 398 19.23 14.89 -22.16
N LEU A 399 19.77 15.28 -21.00
CA LEU A 399 19.42 14.74 -19.68
C LEU A 399 18.33 15.57 -18.98
N SER A 400 17.18 14.94 -18.71
CA SER A 400 16.09 15.47 -17.90
C SER A 400 16.06 14.80 -16.52
N VAL A 401 15.61 15.52 -15.49
CA VAL A 401 15.50 15.04 -14.11
C VAL A 401 14.16 15.45 -13.50
N TYR A 402 13.58 14.59 -12.66
CA TYR A 402 12.48 14.99 -11.78
C TYR A 402 12.56 14.35 -10.40
N PHE A 403 11.94 15.04 -9.44
CA PHE A 403 11.73 14.60 -8.07
C PHE A 403 10.24 14.72 -7.74
N GLN A 404 9.65 13.69 -7.17
CA GLN A 404 8.24 13.67 -6.80
C GLN A 404 8.07 13.11 -5.38
N TYR A 405 7.52 13.91 -4.47
CA TYR A 405 7.01 13.43 -3.19
C TYR A 405 5.59 12.88 -3.38
N ILE A 406 5.28 11.75 -2.75
CA ILE A 406 3.92 11.17 -2.68
C ILE A 406 3.61 10.84 -1.23
N TYR A 407 2.46 11.31 -0.73
CA TYR A 407 1.79 10.79 0.46
C TYR A 407 0.57 9.97 0.02
N LEU A 408 0.41 8.76 0.51
CA LEU A 408 -0.72 7.87 0.18
C LEU A 408 -1.23 7.21 1.47
N SER A 409 -2.54 7.21 1.66
CA SER A 409 -3.21 6.74 2.87
C SER A 409 -4.44 5.89 2.51
N HIS A 410 -4.56 4.74 3.15
CA HIS A 410 -5.64 3.76 2.97
C HIS A 410 -6.51 3.73 4.22
N GLN A 411 -7.83 3.86 4.03
CA GLN A 411 -8.83 3.80 5.09
C GLN A 411 -9.03 2.37 5.62
N ASP A 412 -9.76 2.22 6.73
CA ASP A 412 -10.09 0.89 7.27
C ASP A 412 -11.04 0.11 6.34
N ASP A 413 -10.75 -1.17 6.08
CA ASP A 413 -11.61 -2.10 5.36
C ASP A 413 -12.93 -2.38 6.11
N GLU A 414 -13.93 -2.88 5.41
CA GLU A 414 -15.15 -3.43 6.00
C GLU A 414 -15.25 -4.95 5.74
N ILE A 415 -15.21 -5.74 6.81
CA ILE A 415 -15.33 -7.20 6.76
C ILE A 415 -16.73 -7.59 7.27
N LYS A 416 -17.56 -8.14 6.38
CA LYS A 416 -18.94 -8.60 6.67
C LYS A 416 -19.04 -10.11 6.54
N LEU A 417 -19.42 -10.81 7.61
CA LEU A 417 -19.60 -12.26 7.61
C LEU A 417 -20.79 -12.66 6.71
N LYS A 418 -20.66 -13.73 5.92
CA LYS A 418 -21.76 -14.24 5.07
C LYS A 418 -22.84 -14.97 5.88
N LYS A 419 -22.42 -15.65 6.95
CA LYS A 419 -23.30 -16.17 8.00
C LYS A 419 -22.97 -15.41 9.28
N CYS A 420 -23.98 -14.84 9.93
CA CYS A 420 -23.80 -14.19 11.22
C CYS A 420 -23.48 -15.25 12.28
N ASP A 421 -22.32 -15.13 12.92
CA ASP A 421 -21.92 -15.95 14.07
C ASP A 421 -21.24 -15.01 15.09
N SER A 422 -21.70 -15.08 16.34
CA SER A 422 -21.23 -14.23 17.45
C SER A 422 -19.85 -14.61 18.00
N ALA A 423 -19.24 -15.69 17.50
CA ALA A 423 -17.88 -16.07 17.86
C ALA A 423 -16.83 -15.18 17.20
N PHE A 424 -17.03 -14.78 15.94
CA PHE A 424 -16.02 -14.04 15.17
C PHE A 424 -16.00 -12.54 15.49
N THR A 425 -14.81 -11.95 15.49
CA THR A 425 -14.55 -10.53 15.79
C THR A 425 -13.98 -9.76 14.58
N PRO A 426 -14.70 -9.66 13.44
CA PRO A 426 -14.19 -9.02 12.21
C PRO A 426 -13.79 -7.54 12.39
N GLY A 427 -14.33 -6.85 13.41
CA GLY A 427 -13.90 -5.52 13.80
C GLY A 427 -12.45 -5.42 14.32
N ALA A 428 -11.80 -6.55 14.64
CA ALA A 428 -10.36 -6.59 14.88
C ALA A 428 -9.58 -6.46 13.56
N LEU A 429 -9.89 -7.28 12.55
CA LEU A 429 -9.26 -7.21 11.21
C LEU A 429 -9.38 -5.80 10.61
N LYS A 430 -10.54 -5.15 10.79
CA LYS A 430 -10.77 -3.76 10.37
C LYS A 430 -9.72 -2.77 10.88
N ARG A 431 -9.15 -2.99 12.07
CA ARG A 431 -8.07 -2.13 12.60
C ARG A 431 -6.72 -2.42 11.95
N PHE A 432 -6.49 -3.66 11.51
CA PHE A 432 -5.26 -4.10 10.83
C PHE A 432 -5.24 -3.83 9.32
N SER A 433 -6.33 -3.32 8.74
CA SER A 433 -6.38 -2.94 7.32
C SER A 433 -5.71 -1.59 7.02
N SER A 434 -6.00 -0.50 7.74
CA SER A 434 -5.53 0.84 7.36
C SER A 434 -4.01 1.01 7.39
N TRP A 435 -3.46 1.69 6.39
CA TRP A 435 -2.02 1.90 6.21
C TRP A 435 -1.74 3.25 5.54
N ASN A 436 -0.50 3.75 5.63
CA ASN A 436 -0.06 4.92 4.87
C ASN A 436 1.43 4.88 4.54
N VAL A 437 1.83 5.65 3.53
CA VAL A 437 3.20 5.72 3.03
C VAL A 437 3.54 7.14 2.55
N GLN A 438 4.80 7.52 2.72
CA GLN A 438 5.44 8.69 2.15
C GLN A 438 6.63 8.20 1.30
N LEU A 439 6.62 8.56 0.01
CA LEU A 439 7.60 8.17 -0.98
C LEU A 439 8.27 9.41 -1.57
N ALA A 440 9.53 9.29 -1.95
CA ALA A 440 10.18 10.18 -2.91
C ALA A 440 10.58 9.37 -4.14
N ASN A 441 10.06 9.71 -5.32
CA ASN A 441 10.58 9.25 -6.59
C ASN A 441 11.65 10.24 -7.06
N ALA A 442 12.79 9.75 -7.53
CA ALA A 442 13.80 10.52 -8.25
C ALA A 442 14.05 9.84 -9.60
N GLY A 443 13.80 10.54 -10.71
CA GLY A 443 13.91 10.00 -12.06
C GLY A 443 14.89 10.80 -12.92
N PHE A 444 15.70 10.09 -13.70
CA PHE A 444 16.70 10.61 -14.62
C PHE A 444 16.44 10.00 -15.99
N ASN A 445 16.29 10.79 -17.05
CA ASN A 445 16.01 10.30 -18.40
C ASN A 445 16.90 11.00 -19.43
N TYR A 446 17.59 10.23 -20.24
CA TYR A 446 18.47 10.70 -21.31
C TYR A 446 17.85 10.40 -22.68
N ASP A 447 17.61 11.43 -23.47
CA ASP A 447 17.17 11.29 -24.86
C ASP A 447 18.34 10.77 -25.72
N ILE A 448 18.21 9.54 -26.24
CA ILE A 448 19.12 8.96 -27.24
C ILE A 448 18.79 9.53 -28.63
N SER A 449 17.50 9.83 -28.86
CA SER A 449 17.00 10.54 -30.04
C SER A 449 15.72 11.31 -29.70
N SER A 450 15.12 11.99 -30.68
CA SER A 450 13.79 12.61 -30.52
C SER A 450 12.67 11.62 -30.17
N ASN A 451 12.89 10.33 -30.40
CA ASN A 451 11.88 9.26 -30.36
C ASN A 451 12.28 8.10 -29.42
N LEU A 452 13.45 8.17 -28.77
CA LEU A 452 13.97 7.11 -27.91
C LEU A 452 14.71 7.70 -26.72
N SER A 453 14.32 7.33 -25.51
CA SER A 453 15.01 7.70 -24.27
C SER A 453 15.28 6.48 -23.38
N LEU A 454 16.36 6.57 -22.61
CA LEU A 454 16.73 5.61 -21.57
C LEU A 454 16.71 6.34 -20.24
N GLY A 455 16.10 5.74 -19.21
CA GLY A 455 16.04 6.37 -17.89
C GLY A 455 16.13 5.41 -16.72
N ILE A 456 16.35 5.99 -15.54
CA ILE A 456 16.45 5.31 -14.25
C ILE A 456 15.56 6.06 -13.27
N LEU A 457 14.72 5.33 -12.54
CA LEU A 457 13.90 5.81 -11.44
C LEU A 457 14.29 5.11 -10.14
N TRP A 458 14.40 5.88 -9.08
CA TRP A 458 14.55 5.39 -7.71
C TRP A 458 13.41 5.90 -6.84
N GLN A 459 12.60 4.97 -6.32
CA GLN A 459 11.54 5.22 -5.35
C GLN A 459 12.05 4.90 -3.93
N ILE A 460 11.98 5.90 -3.06
CA ILE A 460 12.59 5.93 -1.74
C ILE A 460 11.47 6.01 -0.68
N PRO A 461 11.38 5.04 0.24
CA PRO A 461 10.41 5.08 1.34
C PRO A 461 10.91 6.00 2.46
N ILE A 462 10.24 7.15 2.63
CA ILE A 462 10.56 8.17 3.63
C ILE A 462 10.03 7.71 5.00
N THR A 463 8.70 7.62 5.11
CA THR A 463 7.92 7.24 6.28
C THR A 463 6.81 6.32 5.84
N GLN A 464 6.42 5.36 6.67
CA GLN A 464 5.39 4.40 6.32
C GLN A 464 4.75 3.80 7.58
N CYS A 465 3.56 3.22 7.44
CA CYS A 465 2.71 2.79 8.54
C CYS A 465 1.81 1.62 8.09
N ASN A 466 1.88 0.46 8.76
CA ASN A 466 1.23 -0.81 8.40
C ASN A 466 1.48 -1.25 6.94
N THR A 467 2.69 -0.99 6.45
CA THR A 467 3.09 -1.25 5.06
C THR A 467 4.61 -1.43 4.97
N TYR A 468 5.09 -2.01 3.86
CA TYR A 468 6.48 -2.42 3.68
C TYR A 468 7.38 -1.18 3.50
N LYS A 469 8.59 -1.18 4.07
CA LYS A 469 9.59 -0.14 3.75
C LYS A 469 10.32 -0.45 2.44
N SER A 470 9.55 -0.59 1.36
CA SER A 470 10.07 -0.96 0.05
C SER A 470 10.77 0.20 -0.65
N THR A 471 12.02 0.00 -1.06
CA THR A 471 12.63 0.83 -2.10
C THR A 471 12.55 0.11 -3.44
N THR A 472 12.26 0.85 -4.51
CA THR A 472 12.14 0.32 -5.88
C THR A 472 13.15 1.05 -6.77
N VAL A 473 13.94 0.31 -7.54
CA VAL A 473 14.78 0.84 -8.61
C VAL A 473 14.28 0.26 -9.93
N LEU A 474 14.11 1.10 -10.93
CA LEU A 474 13.52 0.78 -12.22
C LEU A 474 14.36 1.44 -13.32
N VAL A 475 14.60 0.72 -14.41
CA VAL A 475 15.30 1.24 -15.60
C VAL A 475 14.33 1.12 -16.77
N SER A 476 14.13 2.17 -17.56
CA SER A 476 13.15 2.16 -18.66
C SER A 476 13.81 2.43 -20.00
N LEU A 477 13.42 1.65 -21.01
CA LEU A 477 13.55 2.04 -22.40
C LEU A 477 12.20 2.58 -22.87
N CYS A 478 12.16 3.82 -23.36
CA CYS A 478 10.94 4.49 -23.80
C CYS A 478 11.05 4.87 -25.27
N ALA A 479 10.07 4.47 -26.08
CA ALA A 479 10.04 4.68 -27.53
C ALA A 479 8.73 5.36 -27.95
N LEU A 480 8.84 6.38 -28.81
CA LEU A 480 7.80 7.37 -29.07
C LEU A 480 7.61 7.52 -30.59
N PHE A 481 6.37 7.54 -31.07
CA PHE A 481 6.00 7.49 -32.49
C PHE A 481 4.81 8.41 -32.77
#